data_AF-A0A7J8VKU5-F1
#
_entry.id   AF-A0A7J8VKU5-F1
#
_cell.length_a   1.000
_cell.length_b   1.000
_cell.length_c   1.000
_cell.angle_alpha   90.00
_cell.angle_beta   90.00
_cell.angle_gamma   90.00
#
_symmetry.space_group_name_H-M   'P 1'
#
loop_
_entity.id
_entity.type
_entity.pdbx_description
1 polymer ?
#
loop_
_entity_poly.entity_id
_entity_poly.type
_entity_poly.pdbx_seq_one_letter_code
_entity_poly.pdbx_strand_id
1 'polypeptide(L)'
;MAAVQSEKYCQGFTKLLTIFLSILLLLLGTILLILWLSLRPHRPTFHIIDFTVPGFAQPSGLNDSRITFNVTARNTNKHNGIYYDSVAGLVFYKDQQIGWTPLMEPFLQGPKTTTMLYGKFCGVKLTVTGKRWPEFINARKQGKVVFRLQITSVIKYKIRTWDAKHHKMHVNCDVGVGPKGSILPAWKNKKCHAHFGGVETGARTLNGVEPDKVYGLFLCRGDVKPDIYKSCINTASAEIGNQCPGNKEAIIWDDQCLVRYSYRSFFSIMELSPVLYAWNLQDVNHWDEFAEIRGSNKDDFECF
;
A
#
# COMPACT_ATOMS: atom_id res chain seq x y z
N MET A 1 -64.61 -9.27 34.13
CA MET A 1 -64.48 -8.35 32.96
C MET A 1 -63.41 -7.27 33.15
N ALA A 2 -63.26 -6.65 34.34
CA ALA A 2 -62.23 -5.62 34.57
C ALA A 2 -60.77 -6.12 34.48
N ALA A 3 -60.45 -7.34 34.94
CA ALA A 3 -59.08 -7.90 34.89
C ALA A 3 -58.58 -8.15 33.45
N VAL A 4 -59.46 -8.64 32.55
CA VAL A 4 -59.13 -8.89 31.13
C VAL A 4 -58.90 -7.59 30.35
N GLN A 5 -59.55 -6.49 30.76
CA GLN A 5 -59.35 -5.16 30.18
C GLN A 5 -57.99 -4.57 30.60
N SER A 6 -57.59 -4.77 31.87
CA SER A 6 -56.30 -4.33 32.42
C SER A 6 -55.11 -5.04 31.77
N GLU A 7 -55.22 -6.35 31.53
CA GLU A 7 -54.16 -7.17 30.93
C GLU A 7 -53.88 -6.79 29.47
N LYS A 8 -54.93 -6.51 28.68
CA LYS A 8 -54.81 -5.99 27.31
C LYS A 8 -54.20 -4.59 27.25
N TYR A 9 -54.52 -3.74 28.23
CA TYR A 9 -53.97 -2.39 28.32
C TYR A 9 -52.48 -2.40 28.68
N CYS A 10 -52.09 -3.28 29.61
CA CYS A 10 -50.69 -3.49 30.01
C CYS A 10 -49.85 -4.04 28.85
N GLN A 11 -50.41 -5.00 28.09
CA GLN A 11 -49.76 -5.59 26.91
C GLN A 11 -49.58 -4.59 25.75
N GLY A 12 -50.54 -3.68 25.55
CA GLY A 12 -50.46 -2.60 24.57
C GLY A 12 -49.43 -1.53 24.93
N PHE A 13 -49.36 -1.16 26.21
CA PHE A 13 -48.37 -0.19 26.71
C PHE A 13 -46.95 -0.72 26.63
N THR A 14 -46.71 -1.99 26.99
CA THR A 14 -45.39 -2.61 26.81
C THR A 14 -44.96 -2.67 25.35
N LYS A 15 -45.90 -2.94 24.41
CA LYS A 15 -45.60 -2.94 22.97
C LYS A 15 -45.21 -1.54 22.47
N LEU A 16 -45.96 -0.50 22.85
CA LEU A 16 -45.63 0.90 22.53
C LEU A 16 -44.27 1.33 23.09
N LEU A 17 -43.96 0.95 24.33
CA LEU A 17 -42.67 1.24 24.96
C LEU A 17 -41.50 0.54 24.23
N THR A 18 -41.67 -0.73 23.86
CA THR A 18 -40.65 -1.47 23.09
C THR A 18 -40.43 -0.90 21.69
N ILE A 19 -41.48 -0.46 21.01
CA ILE A 19 -41.37 0.21 19.69
C ILE A 19 -40.66 1.55 19.81
N PHE A 20 -40.99 2.34 20.84
CA PHE A 20 -40.33 3.60 21.08
C PHE A 20 -38.83 3.41 21.38
N LEU A 21 -38.49 2.45 22.24
CA LEU A 21 -37.10 2.10 22.56
C LEU A 21 -36.34 1.59 21.33
N SER A 22 -36.96 0.77 20.48
CA SER A 22 -36.31 0.26 19.26
C SER A 22 -36.06 1.37 18.24
N ILE A 23 -37.01 2.30 18.05
CA ILE A 23 -36.81 3.48 17.20
C ILE A 23 -35.69 4.36 17.75
N LEU A 24 -35.65 4.60 19.07
CA LEU A 24 -34.59 5.38 19.70
C LEU A 24 -33.21 4.77 19.47
N LEU A 25 -33.09 3.44 19.62
CA LEU A 25 -31.83 2.72 19.37
C LEU A 25 -31.42 2.76 17.90
N LEU A 26 -32.38 2.65 16.96
CA LEU A 26 -32.11 2.79 15.53
C LEU A 26 -31.63 4.19 15.17
N LEU A 27 -32.27 5.24 15.71
CA LEU A 27 -31.85 6.63 15.52
C LEU A 27 -30.45 6.87 16.11
N LEU A 28 -30.18 6.38 17.32
CA LEU A 28 -28.85 6.48 17.92
C LEU A 28 -27.78 5.77 17.08
N GLY A 29 -28.09 4.55 16.60
CA GLY A 29 -27.19 3.77 15.74
C GLY A 29 -26.88 4.47 14.42
N THR A 30 -27.89 5.05 13.76
CA THR A 30 -27.69 5.81 12.51
C THR A 30 -26.86 7.08 12.74
N ILE A 31 -27.08 7.81 13.85
CA ILE A 31 -26.26 8.97 14.21
C ILE A 31 -24.81 8.57 14.42
N LEU A 32 -24.55 7.51 15.18
CA LEU A 32 -23.19 6.99 15.41
C LEU A 32 -22.52 6.55 14.10
N LEU A 33 -23.26 5.89 13.21
CA LEU A 33 -22.76 5.48 11.90
C LEU A 33 -22.42 6.67 11.00
N ILE A 34 -23.29 7.68 10.92
CA ILE A 34 -23.07 8.90 10.14
C ILE A 34 -21.86 9.66 10.69
N LEU A 35 -21.76 9.78 12.02
CA LEU A 35 -20.64 10.44 12.67
C LEU A 35 -19.32 9.70 12.36
N TRP A 36 -19.33 8.37 12.46
CA TRP A 36 -18.17 7.54 12.13
C TRP A 36 -17.74 7.68 10.66
N LEU A 37 -18.69 7.60 9.72
CA LEU A 37 -18.43 7.78 8.30
C LEU A 37 -17.90 9.19 7.97
N SER A 38 -18.39 10.21 8.68
CA SER A 38 -17.98 11.61 8.48
C SER A 38 -16.60 11.92 9.04
N LEU A 39 -16.24 11.30 10.18
CA LEU A 39 -14.94 11.49 10.83
C LEU A 39 -13.84 10.59 10.28
N ARG A 40 -14.20 9.54 9.52
CA ARG A 40 -13.25 8.61 8.90
C ARG A 40 -12.22 9.34 8.04
N PRO A 41 -10.92 9.31 8.41
CA PRO A 41 -9.90 9.98 7.63
C PRO A 41 -9.71 9.30 6.27
N HIS A 42 -9.66 10.13 5.23
CA HIS A 42 -9.30 9.75 3.87
C HIS A 42 -7.79 9.93 3.67
N ARG A 43 -7.22 9.05 2.84
CA ARG A 43 -5.80 9.09 2.47
C ARG A 43 -5.52 10.33 1.61
N PRO A 44 -4.38 11.02 1.82
CA PRO A 44 -3.96 12.09 0.92
C PRO A 44 -3.69 11.56 -0.48
N THR A 45 -3.85 12.42 -1.49
CA THR A 45 -3.58 12.07 -2.89
C THR A 45 -2.31 12.74 -3.38
N PHE A 46 -1.55 12.04 -4.21
CA PHE A 46 -0.25 12.49 -4.68
C PHE A 46 -0.17 12.47 -6.20
N HIS A 47 0.46 13.48 -6.79
CA HIS A 47 0.75 13.52 -8.22
C HIS A 47 2.17 14.00 -8.47
N ILE A 48 2.89 13.28 -9.34
CA ILE A 48 4.22 13.70 -9.80
C ILE A 48 4.06 14.87 -10.77
N ILE A 49 4.71 15.98 -10.48
CA ILE A 49 4.68 17.20 -11.31
C ILE A 49 5.93 17.28 -12.17
N ASP A 50 7.08 17.07 -11.55
CA ASP A 50 8.36 17.14 -12.24
C ASP A 50 9.37 16.14 -11.67
N PHE A 51 10.29 15.70 -12.54
CA PHE A 51 11.40 14.82 -12.19
C PHE A 51 12.52 15.02 -13.20
N THR A 52 13.71 15.37 -12.73
CA THR A 52 14.87 15.66 -13.58
C THR A 52 16.10 14.94 -13.05
N VAL A 53 16.86 14.35 -13.97
CA VAL A 53 18.12 13.63 -13.75
C VAL A 53 19.20 14.37 -14.53
N PRO A 54 19.90 15.35 -13.92
CA PRO A 54 21.03 16.01 -14.57
C PRO A 54 22.13 15.00 -14.91
N GLY A 55 22.86 15.20 -16.00
CA GLY A 55 23.92 14.28 -16.40
C GLY A 55 23.44 12.90 -16.89
N PHE A 56 22.13 12.73 -17.15
CA PHE A 56 21.54 11.47 -17.62
C PHE A 56 22.22 10.84 -18.85
N ALA A 57 22.71 11.69 -19.76
CA ALA A 57 23.40 11.27 -20.98
C ALA A 57 24.90 11.01 -20.77
N GLN A 58 25.48 11.37 -19.62
CA GLN A 58 26.92 11.22 -19.39
C GLN A 58 27.31 9.73 -19.33
N PRO A 59 28.51 9.37 -19.80
CA PRO A 59 29.01 8.00 -19.76
C PRO A 59 29.59 7.60 -18.40
N SER A 60 29.85 8.57 -17.51
CA SER A 60 30.55 8.42 -16.23
C SER A 60 29.70 7.90 -15.06
N GLY A 61 28.41 7.59 -15.28
CA GLY A 61 27.49 7.23 -14.20
C GLY A 61 26.61 8.41 -13.76
N LEU A 62 25.79 8.19 -12.73
CA LEU A 62 24.98 9.25 -12.10
C LEU A 62 25.52 9.72 -10.75
N ASN A 63 26.76 9.38 -10.39
CA ASN A 63 27.34 9.65 -9.07
C ASN A 63 27.22 11.12 -8.62
N ASP A 64 27.52 12.04 -9.54
CA ASP A 64 27.45 13.49 -9.31
C ASP A 64 26.10 14.09 -9.73
N SER A 65 25.16 13.25 -10.17
CA SER A 65 23.83 13.68 -10.57
C SER A 65 23.05 14.18 -9.36
N ARG A 66 22.47 15.37 -9.52
CA ARG A 66 21.61 16.00 -8.55
C ARG A 66 20.15 15.83 -8.98
N ILE A 67 19.62 14.63 -8.80
CA ILE A 67 18.24 14.31 -9.20
C ILE A 67 17.28 15.20 -8.40
N THR A 68 16.36 15.87 -9.08
CA THR A 68 15.35 16.73 -8.46
C THR A 68 13.95 16.26 -8.80
N PHE A 69 12.99 16.48 -7.89
CA PHE A 69 11.59 16.15 -8.15
C PHE A 69 10.63 17.13 -7.47
N ASN A 70 9.41 17.18 -8.01
CA ASN A 70 8.27 17.89 -7.45
C ASN A 70 7.06 16.95 -7.40
N VAL A 71 6.51 16.72 -6.21
CA VAL A 71 5.28 15.94 -6.01
C VAL A 71 4.28 16.78 -5.23
N THR A 72 3.04 16.83 -5.69
CA THR A 72 1.94 17.41 -4.91
C THR A 72 1.43 16.41 -3.89
N ALA A 73 1.16 16.86 -2.68
CA ALA A 73 0.48 16.12 -1.63
C ALA A 73 -0.81 16.86 -1.28
N ARG A 74 -1.97 16.30 -1.60
CA ARG A 74 -3.28 16.93 -1.33
C ARG A 74 -4.01 16.22 -0.20
N ASN A 75 -4.32 16.96 0.85
CA ASN A 75 -5.22 16.50 1.89
C ASN A 75 -6.66 16.48 1.35
N THR A 76 -7.24 15.30 1.16
CA THR A 76 -8.61 15.14 0.65
C THR A 76 -9.67 15.25 1.74
N ASN A 77 -9.27 15.29 3.02
CA ASN A 77 -10.19 15.41 4.14
C ASN A 77 -10.85 16.79 4.19
N LYS A 78 -12.14 16.80 4.52
CA LYS A 78 -12.93 18.03 4.68
C LYS A 78 -12.70 18.72 6.03
N HIS A 79 -12.45 17.94 7.08
CA HIS A 79 -12.41 18.44 8.47
C HIS A 79 -11.10 18.13 9.20
N ASN A 80 -10.38 17.10 8.77
CA ASN A 80 -9.20 16.60 9.48
C ASN A 80 -7.90 17.13 8.85
N GLY A 81 -6.99 17.61 9.70
CA GLY A 81 -5.62 17.92 9.29
C GLY A 81 -4.77 16.65 9.22
N ILE A 82 -3.63 16.74 8.55
CA ILE A 82 -2.61 15.69 8.54
C ILE A 82 -1.32 16.30 9.07
N TYR A 83 -0.84 15.80 10.19
CA TYR A 83 0.48 16.15 10.70
C TYR A 83 1.49 15.16 10.13
N TYR A 84 2.58 15.67 9.59
CA TYR A 84 3.69 14.90 9.05
C TYR A 84 4.86 15.06 10.03
N ASP A 85 5.26 13.98 10.70
CA ASP A 85 6.40 14.01 11.63
C ASP A 85 7.74 13.99 10.87
N SER A 86 7.77 13.28 9.75
CA SER A 86 8.95 13.22 8.89
C SER A 86 8.54 12.91 7.47
N VAL A 87 9.24 13.47 6.48
CA VAL A 87 9.06 13.12 5.08
C VAL A 87 10.43 12.92 4.43
N ALA A 88 10.62 11.77 3.80
CA ALA A 88 11.85 11.44 3.07
C ALA A 88 11.54 10.91 1.68
N GLY A 89 12.38 11.28 0.71
CA GLY A 89 12.35 10.74 -0.64
C GLY A 89 13.40 9.65 -0.80
N LEU A 90 13.06 8.62 -1.56
CA LEU A 90 13.96 7.58 -2.02
C LEU A 90 13.79 7.44 -3.53
N VAL A 91 14.88 7.24 -4.24
CA VAL A 91 14.83 6.98 -5.68
C VAL A 91 15.46 5.63 -5.97
N PHE A 92 14.76 4.84 -6.77
CA PHE A 92 15.18 3.50 -7.18
C PHE A 92 15.29 3.43 -8.69
N TYR A 93 16.32 2.71 -9.14
CA TYR A 93 16.34 2.15 -10.47
C TYR A 93 16.19 0.63 -10.34
N LYS A 94 15.09 0.10 -10.89
CA LYS A 94 14.63 -1.28 -10.64
C LYS A 94 14.49 -1.54 -9.12
N ASP A 95 15.21 -2.51 -8.58
CA ASP A 95 15.28 -2.89 -7.16
C ASP A 95 16.44 -2.22 -6.42
N GLN A 96 17.32 -1.50 -7.09
CA GLN A 96 18.43 -0.82 -6.44
C GLN A 96 17.99 0.57 -5.98
N GLN A 97 18.10 0.84 -4.68
CA GLN A 97 18.03 2.20 -4.15
C GLN A 97 19.28 2.95 -4.61
N ILE A 98 19.09 3.99 -5.42
CA ILE A 98 20.18 4.80 -5.93
C ILE A 98 20.30 6.12 -5.18
N GLY A 99 19.29 6.56 -4.43
CA GLY A 99 19.38 7.81 -3.67
C GLY A 99 18.35 7.91 -2.55
N TRP A 100 18.66 8.76 -1.57
CA TRP A 100 17.82 9.10 -0.43
C TRP A 100 18.01 10.58 -0.08
N THR A 101 16.96 11.26 0.37
CA THR A 101 17.06 12.65 0.84
C THR A 101 15.91 12.97 1.81
N PRO A 102 16.16 13.70 2.91
CA PRO A 102 15.09 14.24 3.74
C PRO A 102 14.43 15.41 3.00
N LEU A 103 13.10 15.51 3.04
CA LEU A 103 12.37 16.53 2.27
C LEU A 103 12.01 17.74 3.11
N MET A 104 11.51 17.53 4.33
CA MET A 104 10.93 18.58 5.15
C MET A 104 11.04 18.27 6.63
N GLU A 105 11.05 19.33 7.44
CA GLU A 105 10.77 19.30 8.87
C GLU A 105 9.29 18.98 9.15
N PRO A 106 8.93 18.60 10.40
CA PRO A 106 7.55 18.29 10.75
C PRO A 106 6.59 19.45 10.42
N PHE A 107 5.43 19.16 9.84
CA PHE A 107 4.44 20.19 9.50
C PHE A 107 2.99 19.70 9.59
N LEU A 108 2.08 20.65 9.82
CA LEU A 108 0.63 20.41 9.81
C LEU A 108 0.03 20.86 8.49
N GLN A 109 -0.56 19.91 7.76
CA GLN A 109 -1.34 20.17 6.56
C GLN A 109 -2.82 20.32 6.90
N GLY A 110 -3.42 21.46 6.53
CA GLY A 110 -4.82 21.76 6.76
C GLY A 110 -5.79 20.94 5.89
N PRO A 111 -7.10 20.90 6.23
CA PRO A 111 -8.12 20.25 5.41
C PRO A 111 -8.18 20.84 4.00
N LYS A 112 -8.42 20.00 2.98
CA LYS A 112 -8.52 20.39 1.55
C LYS A 112 -7.33 21.15 0.94
N THR A 113 -6.24 21.31 1.68
CA THR A 113 -5.03 21.98 1.19
C THR A 113 -4.10 21.06 0.41
N THR A 114 -3.27 21.65 -0.44
CA THR A 114 -2.21 20.98 -1.20
C THR A 114 -0.86 21.53 -0.79
N THR A 115 0.08 20.66 -0.48
CA THR A 115 1.48 20.98 -0.17
C THR A 115 2.36 20.48 -1.31
N MET A 116 3.36 21.27 -1.69
CA MET A 116 4.37 20.83 -2.66
C MET A 116 5.54 20.18 -1.93
N LEU A 117 5.84 18.94 -2.28
CA LEU A 117 7.00 18.20 -1.80
C LEU A 117 8.09 18.29 -2.89
N TYR A 118 9.08 19.14 -2.62
CA TYR A 118 10.29 19.25 -3.44
C TYR A 118 11.43 18.50 -2.77
N GLY A 119 12.27 17.86 -3.58
CA GLY A 119 13.47 17.20 -3.08
C GLY A 119 14.60 17.19 -4.08
N LYS A 120 15.81 17.16 -3.54
CA LYS A 120 17.06 17.01 -4.29
C LYS A 120 17.88 15.88 -3.68
N PHE A 121 18.21 14.89 -4.50
CA PHE A 121 19.07 13.79 -4.12
C PHE A 121 20.53 14.16 -4.35
N CYS A 122 21.39 13.83 -3.38
CA CYS A 122 22.83 13.94 -3.47
C CYS A 122 23.46 12.56 -3.26
N GLY A 123 24.56 12.25 -3.95
CA GLY A 123 25.27 10.97 -3.79
C GLY A 123 24.55 9.78 -4.42
N VAL A 124 24.10 9.93 -5.67
CA VAL A 124 23.33 8.89 -6.37
C VAL A 124 24.22 7.70 -6.72
N LYS A 125 23.90 6.50 -6.25
CA LYS A 125 24.74 5.30 -6.41
C LYS A 125 24.36 4.47 -7.63
N LEU A 126 24.49 5.05 -8.83
CA LEU A 126 24.38 4.33 -10.10
C LEU A 126 25.68 4.47 -10.88
N THR A 127 26.64 3.60 -10.55
CA THR A 127 28.02 3.63 -11.05
C THR A 127 28.18 2.80 -12.31
N VAL A 128 29.18 3.13 -13.14
CA VAL A 128 29.52 2.37 -14.35
C VAL A 128 29.92 0.91 -14.07
N THR A 129 30.51 0.67 -12.89
CA THR A 129 30.91 -0.65 -12.40
C THR A 129 29.77 -1.42 -11.73
N GLY A 130 28.61 -0.77 -11.53
CA GLY A 130 27.49 -1.34 -10.80
C GLY A 130 26.72 -2.37 -11.63
N LYS A 131 26.16 -3.38 -10.94
CA LYS A 131 25.36 -4.46 -11.55
C LYS A 131 24.25 -3.96 -12.48
N ARG A 132 23.64 -2.82 -12.16
CA ARG A 132 22.52 -2.23 -12.93
C ARG A 132 22.93 -1.32 -14.08
N TRP A 133 24.22 -1.03 -14.26
CA TRP A 133 24.68 -0.12 -15.30
C TRP A 133 24.40 -0.60 -16.73
N PRO A 134 24.64 -1.88 -17.10
CA PRO A 134 24.35 -2.35 -18.45
C PRO A 134 22.85 -2.24 -18.78
N GLU A 135 21.98 -2.56 -17.83
CA GLU A 135 20.52 -2.41 -17.97
C GLU A 135 20.12 -0.95 -18.17
N PHE A 136 20.71 -0.03 -17.38
CA PHE A 136 20.47 1.40 -17.49
C PHE A 136 20.85 1.92 -18.88
N ILE A 137 22.02 1.54 -19.39
CA ILE A 137 22.49 1.97 -20.71
C ILE A 137 21.60 1.42 -21.83
N ASN A 138 21.17 0.17 -21.72
CA ASN A 138 20.23 -0.42 -22.68
C ASN A 138 18.88 0.32 -22.69
N ALA A 139 18.30 0.56 -21.52
CA ALA A 139 17.05 1.31 -21.38
C ALA A 139 17.19 2.76 -21.90
N ARG A 140 18.34 3.40 -21.66
CA ARG A 140 18.64 4.73 -22.21
C ARG A 140 18.67 4.73 -23.74
N LYS A 141 19.26 3.71 -24.37
CA LYS A 141 19.27 3.56 -25.83
C LYS A 141 17.87 3.36 -26.41
N GLN A 142 16.97 2.73 -25.67
CA GLN A 142 15.55 2.60 -26.03
C GLN A 142 14.75 3.91 -25.88
N GLY A 143 15.40 5.01 -25.47
CA GLY A 143 14.80 6.35 -25.40
C GLY A 143 13.99 6.63 -24.14
N LYS A 144 13.93 5.69 -23.18
CA LYS A 144 13.14 5.84 -21.95
C LYS A 144 13.71 5.01 -20.81
N VAL A 145 13.97 5.65 -19.68
CA VAL A 145 14.33 4.97 -18.43
C VAL A 145 13.25 5.25 -17.38
N VAL A 146 12.74 4.20 -16.74
CA VAL A 146 11.73 4.33 -15.67
C VAL A 146 12.42 4.23 -14.31
N PHE A 147 12.23 5.26 -13.50
CA PHE A 147 12.63 5.30 -12.08
C PHE A 147 11.40 5.14 -11.19
N ARG A 148 11.60 4.63 -9.98
CA ARG A 148 10.59 4.66 -8.93
C ARG A 148 11.01 5.67 -7.87
N LEU A 149 10.25 6.76 -7.76
CA LEU A 149 10.33 7.70 -6.65
C LEU A 149 9.39 7.21 -5.55
N GLN A 150 9.94 6.90 -4.38
CA GLN A 150 9.18 6.54 -3.20
C GLN A 150 9.26 7.67 -2.17
N ILE A 151 8.12 8.18 -1.72
CA ILE A 151 8.04 9.12 -0.59
C ILE A 151 7.60 8.32 0.63
N THR A 152 8.35 8.42 1.70
CA THR A 152 8.06 7.77 2.97
C THR A 152 7.80 8.83 4.03
N SER A 153 6.79 8.59 4.86
CA SER A 153 6.42 9.55 5.89
C SER A 153 5.80 8.86 7.11
N VAL A 154 6.03 9.44 8.28
CA VAL A 154 5.28 9.15 9.49
C VAL A 154 4.26 10.28 9.64
N ILE A 155 2.98 9.92 9.71
CA ILE A 155 1.89 10.90 9.79
C ILE A 155 0.95 10.56 10.94
N LYS A 156 0.26 11.57 11.46
CA LYS A 156 -0.92 11.41 12.31
C LYS A 156 -2.06 12.29 11.79
N TYR A 157 -3.27 11.76 11.81
CA TYR A 157 -4.46 12.55 11.50
C TYR A 157 -4.84 13.39 12.71
N LYS A 158 -5.02 14.69 12.50
CA LYS A 158 -5.42 15.62 13.55
C LYS A 158 -6.93 15.83 13.48
N ILE A 159 -7.64 15.25 14.42
CA ILE A 159 -9.09 15.39 14.61
C ILE A 159 -9.30 16.46 15.68
N ARG A 160 -10.44 17.18 15.62
CA ARG A 160 -10.69 18.38 16.43
C ARG A 160 -10.55 18.15 17.96
N THR A 161 -10.76 16.93 18.42
CA THR A 161 -10.83 16.55 19.85
C THR A 161 -9.78 15.53 20.28
N TRP A 162 -9.02 14.93 19.35
CA TRP A 162 -7.99 13.95 19.67
C TRP A 162 -7.00 13.78 18.52
N ASP A 163 -5.77 13.41 18.86
CA ASP A 163 -4.77 12.97 17.89
C ASP A 163 -4.99 11.49 17.55
N ALA A 164 -5.00 11.16 16.26
CA ALA A 164 -5.01 9.76 15.84
C ALA A 164 -3.64 9.12 16.04
N LYS A 165 -3.59 7.78 15.98
CA LYS A 165 -2.34 7.01 16.01
C LYS A 165 -1.40 7.44 14.87
N HIS A 166 -0.10 7.32 15.10
CA HIS A 166 0.91 7.47 14.06
C HIS A 166 0.80 6.33 13.04
N HIS A 167 0.95 6.68 11.77
CA HIS A 167 0.95 5.75 10.65
C HIS A 167 2.19 5.98 9.79
N LYS A 168 2.82 4.88 9.37
CA LYS A 168 3.83 4.90 8.30
C LYS A 168 3.12 4.86 6.96
N MET A 169 3.39 5.84 6.12
CA MET A 169 2.84 5.97 4.78
C MET A 169 3.98 5.89 3.76
N HIS A 170 3.76 5.12 2.71
CA HIS A 170 4.65 4.95 1.58
C HIS A 170 3.91 5.33 0.30
N VAL A 171 4.50 6.19 -0.52
CA VAL A 171 3.91 6.69 -1.76
C VAL A 171 4.85 6.34 -2.90
N ASN A 172 4.39 5.51 -3.84
CA ASN A 172 5.18 5.10 -4.99
C ASN A 172 4.72 5.86 -6.24
N CYS A 173 5.66 6.57 -6.87
CA CYS A 173 5.52 7.23 -8.15
C CYS A 173 6.51 6.59 -9.15
N ASP A 174 6.03 5.83 -10.12
CA ASP A 174 6.85 5.46 -11.27
C ASP A 174 6.96 6.67 -12.21
N VAL A 175 8.15 6.92 -12.76
CA VAL A 175 8.44 8.09 -13.58
C VAL A 175 9.32 7.72 -14.77
N GLY A 176 8.81 7.91 -15.98
CA GLY A 176 9.57 7.74 -17.21
C GLY A 176 10.35 9.00 -17.56
N VAL A 177 11.68 8.87 -17.70
CA VAL A 177 12.62 9.92 -18.06
C VAL A 177 13.11 9.70 -19.49
N GLY A 178 13.06 10.76 -20.29
CA GLY A 178 13.51 10.75 -21.68
C GLY A 178 15.01 11.03 -21.84
N PRO A 179 15.53 11.09 -23.09
CA PRO A 179 16.95 11.27 -23.37
C PRO A 179 17.55 12.56 -22.81
N LYS A 180 16.72 13.61 -22.65
CA LYS A 180 17.12 14.89 -22.06
C LYS A 180 17.30 14.85 -20.54
N GLY A 181 17.00 13.73 -19.88
CA GLY A 181 17.05 13.60 -18.43
C GLY A 181 15.83 14.20 -17.71
N SER A 182 14.82 14.68 -18.44
CA SER A 182 13.58 15.20 -17.86
C SER A 182 12.42 14.20 -17.98
N ILE A 183 11.45 14.33 -17.08
CA ILE A 183 10.19 13.59 -17.11
C ILE A 183 9.50 13.69 -18.48
N LEU A 184 9.02 12.56 -18.99
CA LEU A 184 8.24 12.50 -20.22
C LEU A 184 6.82 13.04 -20.00
N PRO A 185 6.21 13.71 -21.00
CA PRO A 185 4.86 14.29 -20.88
C PRO A 185 3.79 13.29 -20.38
N ALA A 186 3.84 12.04 -20.84
CA ALA A 186 2.91 10.98 -20.44
C ALA A 186 2.94 10.61 -18.93
N TRP A 187 3.96 11.08 -18.21
CA TRP A 187 4.12 10.84 -16.78
C TRP A 187 3.86 12.09 -15.93
N LYS A 188 3.75 13.28 -16.54
CA LYS A 188 3.43 14.51 -15.81
C LYS A 188 2.00 14.46 -15.27
N ASN A 189 1.83 14.95 -14.05
CA ASN A 189 0.58 14.95 -13.29
C ASN A 189 -0.03 13.56 -13.08
N LYS A 190 0.76 12.49 -13.20
CA LYS A 190 0.28 11.12 -12.97
C LYS A 190 0.09 10.88 -11.47
N LYS A 191 -1.03 10.24 -11.12
CA LYS A 191 -1.35 9.89 -9.73
C LYS A 191 -0.37 8.85 -9.20
N CYS A 192 0.12 9.05 -7.98
CA CYS A 192 0.97 8.10 -7.27
C CYS A 192 0.16 7.25 -6.28
N HIS A 193 0.70 6.08 -5.94
CA HIS A 193 0.03 5.10 -5.10
C HIS A 193 0.48 5.19 -3.64
N ALA A 194 -0.41 5.63 -2.76
CA ALA A 194 -0.17 5.71 -1.31
C ALA A 194 -0.71 4.48 -0.57
N HIS A 195 0.16 3.83 0.20
CA HIS A 195 -0.16 2.70 1.08
C HIS A 195 0.31 2.99 2.52
N PHE A 196 -0.35 2.36 3.48
CA PHE A 196 -0.18 2.60 4.91
C PHE A 196 0.18 1.28 5.59
N GLY A 197 1.19 1.28 6.47
CA GLY A 197 1.62 0.10 7.22
C GLY A 197 3.14 -0.10 7.21
N GLY A 198 3.63 -0.85 8.20
CA GLY A 198 4.98 -1.44 8.21
C GLY A 198 5.00 -2.84 7.58
N VAL A 199 3.91 -3.21 6.90
CA VAL A 199 3.89 -4.40 6.06
C VAL A 199 4.57 -4.03 4.76
N GLU A 200 5.64 -4.73 4.41
CA GLU A 200 6.24 -4.63 3.08
C GLU A 200 5.26 -5.24 2.08
N THR A 201 4.33 -4.40 1.64
CA THR A 201 3.55 -4.62 0.43
C THR A 201 4.35 -4.11 -0.74
N GLY A 202 4.72 -4.99 -1.66
CA GLY A 202 5.26 -4.59 -2.94
C GLY A 202 4.28 -4.93 -4.05
N ALA A 203 3.94 -3.94 -4.85
CA ALA A 203 3.29 -4.13 -6.14
C ALA A 203 4.33 -3.92 -7.23
N ARG A 204 4.42 -4.86 -8.17
CA ARG A 204 5.33 -4.76 -9.33
C ARG A 204 4.54 -5.05 -10.59
N THR A 205 4.64 -4.16 -11.57
CA THR A 205 4.33 -4.53 -12.96
C THR A 205 5.56 -5.20 -13.54
N LEU A 206 5.47 -6.47 -13.89
CA LEU A 206 6.54 -7.22 -14.55
C LEU A 206 6.51 -6.90 -16.05
N ASN A 207 7.69 -6.87 -16.67
CA ASN A 207 7.87 -6.41 -18.04
C ASN A 207 7.07 -7.28 -19.04
N GLY A 208 6.23 -6.62 -19.85
CA GLY A 208 5.55 -7.16 -21.02
C GLY A 208 4.90 -6.01 -21.81
N VAL A 209 4.92 -6.08 -23.14
CA VAL A 209 4.04 -5.26 -24.01
C VAL A 209 2.70 -6.00 -24.04
N GLU A 210 1.56 -5.30 -24.09
CA GLU A 210 0.28 -5.99 -24.31
C GLU A 210 0.39 -6.95 -25.50
N PRO A 211 -0.02 -8.22 -25.35
CA PRO A 211 -0.85 -8.79 -24.28
C PRO A 211 -0.11 -9.40 -23.07
N ASP A 212 1.23 -9.36 -23.02
CA ASP A 212 2.06 -10.14 -22.08
C ASP A 212 2.34 -9.43 -20.73
N LYS A 213 1.50 -8.47 -20.36
CA LYS A 213 1.72 -7.67 -19.15
C LYS A 213 1.27 -8.43 -17.90
N VAL A 214 2.16 -8.57 -16.92
CA VAL A 214 1.87 -9.26 -15.65
C VAL A 214 1.92 -8.29 -14.48
N TYR A 215 0.92 -8.35 -13.62
CA TYR A 215 0.81 -7.60 -12.38
C TYR A 215 1.10 -8.54 -11.22
N GLY A 216 2.06 -8.18 -10.37
CA GLY A 216 2.43 -8.95 -9.18
C GLY A 216 2.23 -8.15 -7.90
N LEU A 217 1.81 -8.82 -6.84
CA LEU A 217 1.68 -8.30 -5.49
C LEU A 217 2.32 -9.31 -4.52
N PHE A 218 3.01 -8.81 -3.51
CA PHE A 218 3.30 -9.58 -2.32
C PHE A 218 2.87 -8.82 -1.06
N LEU A 219 2.55 -9.57 -0.01
CA LEU A 219 2.21 -9.05 1.31
C LEU A 219 2.96 -9.89 2.34
N CYS A 220 3.78 -9.26 3.17
CA CYS A 220 4.48 -9.94 4.25
C CYS A 220 3.73 -9.78 5.57
N ARG A 221 3.98 -10.66 6.53
CA ARG A 221 3.48 -10.48 7.89
C ARG A 221 4.25 -9.33 8.56
N GLY A 222 3.53 -8.44 9.26
CA GLY A 222 4.09 -7.15 9.72
C GLY A 222 5.10 -7.22 10.88
N ASP A 223 5.27 -8.40 11.47
CA ASP A 223 6.18 -8.73 12.57
C ASP A 223 7.48 -9.43 12.10
N VAL A 224 7.62 -9.67 10.79
CA VAL A 224 8.74 -10.41 10.20
C VAL A 224 9.95 -9.49 9.95
N LYS A 225 11.15 -9.99 10.23
CA LYS A 225 12.41 -9.24 10.03
C LYS A 225 12.76 -9.08 8.54
N PRO A 226 13.56 -8.04 8.20
CA PRO A 226 13.91 -7.75 6.81
C PRO A 226 14.51 -8.87 5.97
N ASP A 227 15.27 -9.76 6.59
CA ASP A 227 15.94 -10.83 5.85
C ASP A 227 15.00 -12.03 5.62
N ILE A 228 14.08 -12.28 6.56
CA ILE A 228 13.11 -13.37 6.51
C ILE A 228 12.05 -13.09 5.44
N TYR A 229 11.50 -11.86 5.39
CA TYR A 229 10.47 -11.56 4.39
C TYR A 229 11.03 -11.60 2.96
N LYS A 230 12.29 -11.14 2.74
CA LYS A 230 12.92 -11.20 1.41
C LYS A 230 13.12 -12.64 0.97
N SER A 231 13.55 -13.49 1.89
CA SER A 231 13.67 -14.93 1.66
C SER A 231 12.32 -15.52 1.26
N CYS A 232 11.27 -15.25 2.04
CA CYS A 232 9.92 -15.71 1.77
C CYS A 232 9.44 -15.30 0.37
N ILE A 233 9.51 -14.00 0.03
CA ILE A 233 9.06 -13.51 -1.27
C ILE A 233 9.81 -14.22 -2.40
N ASN A 234 11.13 -14.37 -2.30
CA ASN A 234 11.92 -14.99 -3.36
C ASN A 234 11.59 -16.47 -3.53
N THR A 235 11.45 -17.21 -2.43
CA THR A 235 11.07 -18.63 -2.44
C THR A 235 9.65 -18.79 -3.00
N ALA A 236 8.68 -18.10 -2.43
CA ALA A 236 7.28 -18.14 -2.87
C ALA A 236 7.11 -17.72 -4.33
N SER A 237 7.86 -16.71 -4.81
CA SER A 237 7.82 -16.29 -6.21
C SER A 237 8.40 -17.33 -7.17
N ALA A 238 9.43 -18.07 -6.76
CA ALA A 238 10.00 -19.14 -7.57
C ALA A 238 9.07 -20.37 -7.58
N GLU A 239 8.52 -20.70 -6.41
CA GLU A 239 7.64 -21.84 -6.22
C GLU A 239 6.32 -21.69 -6.96
N ILE A 240 5.65 -20.55 -6.84
CA ILE A 240 4.40 -20.30 -7.57
C ILE A 240 4.58 -20.41 -9.09
N GLY A 241 5.74 -20.01 -9.62
CA GLY A 241 6.07 -20.16 -11.04
C GLY A 241 6.28 -21.62 -11.47
N ASN A 242 6.82 -22.46 -10.58
CA ASN A 242 7.02 -23.88 -10.82
C ASN A 242 5.73 -24.69 -10.66
N GLN A 243 4.89 -24.34 -9.67
CA GLN A 243 3.65 -25.05 -9.34
C GLN A 243 2.49 -24.68 -10.28
N CYS A 244 2.48 -23.45 -10.81
CA CYS A 244 1.42 -22.95 -11.70
C CYS A 244 1.89 -22.65 -13.14
N PRO A 245 2.53 -23.59 -13.85
CA PRO A 245 3.02 -23.32 -15.20
C PRO A 245 1.87 -23.02 -16.17
N GLY A 246 1.98 -21.93 -16.94
CA GLY A 246 1.01 -21.54 -17.96
C GLY A 246 -0.28 -20.87 -17.46
N ASN A 247 -0.51 -20.84 -16.15
CA ASN A 247 -1.66 -20.16 -15.55
C ASN A 247 -1.49 -18.65 -15.63
N LYS A 248 -2.59 -17.94 -15.93
CA LYS A 248 -2.55 -16.49 -16.15
C LYS A 248 -2.68 -15.72 -14.84
N GLU A 249 -3.17 -16.37 -13.80
CA GLU A 249 -3.19 -15.86 -12.43
C GLU A 249 -2.83 -16.98 -11.46
N ALA A 250 -2.17 -16.62 -10.37
CA ALA A 250 -1.98 -17.54 -9.26
C ALA A 250 -1.71 -16.77 -7.97
N ILE A 251 -1.95 -17.42 -6.85
CA ILE A 251 -1.54 -16.97 -5.53
C ILE A 251 -0.91 -18.13 -4.74
N ILE A 252 0.07 -17.80 -3.91
CA ILE A 252 0.68 -18.70 -2.95
C ILE A 252 0.68 -18.03 -1.58
N TRP A 253 0.40 -18.80 -0.54
CA TRP A 253 0.46 -18.37 0.86
C TRP A 253 1.53 -19.18 1.57
N ASP A 254 2.59 -18.48 1.98
CA ASP A 254 3.61 -18.94 2.93
C ASP A 254 3.29 -18.31 4.30
N ASP A 255 3.71 -18.97 5.38
CA ASP A 255 3.50 -18.51 6.76
C ASP A 255 3.96 -17.05 7.02
N GLN A 256 4.97 -16.59 6.27
CA GLN A 256 5.58 -15.26 6.44
C GLN A 256 5.16 -14.26 5.36
N CYS A 257 4.67 -14.71 4.21
CA CYS A 257 4.25 -13.85 3.11
C CYS A 257 3.27 -14.53 2.15
N LEU A 258 2.50 -13.74 1.41
CA LEU A 258 1.80 -14.24 0.22
C LEU A 258 2.35 -13.55 -1.02
N VAL A 259 2.31 -14.26 -2.15
CA VAL A 259 2.67 -13.75 -3.47
C VAL A 259 1.54 -14.04 -4.44
N ARG A 260 1.13 -13.05 -5.23
CA ARG A 260 0.06 -13.17 -6.23
C ARG A 260 0.50 -12.54 -7.54
N TYR A 261 0.24 -13.20 -8.67
CA TYR A 261 0.36 -12.61 -10.00
C TYR A 261 -0.94 -12.75 -10.80
N SER A 262 -1.12 -11.86 -11.78
CA SER A 262 -2.25 -11.90 -12.71
C SER A 262 -1.95 -11.13 -14.00
N TYR A 263 -2.60 -11.51 -15.09
CA TYR A 263 -2.59 -10.78 -16.37
C TYR A 263 -3.43 -9.49 -16.35
N ARG A 264 -4.36 -9.33 -15.39
CA ARG A 264 -5.16 -8.10 -15.19
C ARG A 264 -4.64 -7.31 -13.99
N SER A 265 -4.87 -6.00 -13.99
CA SER A 265 -4.55 -5.17 -12.82
C SER A 265 -5.58 -5.41 -11.71
N PHE A 266 -5.15 -6.00 -10.59
CA PHE A 266 -5.98 -6.23 -9.40
C PHE A 266 -5.65 -5.29 -8.22
N PHE A 267 -4.80 -4.29 -8.44
CA PHE A 267 -4.42 -3.35 -7.39
C PHE A 267 -5.62 -2.50 -6.94
N SER A 268 -5.82 -2.39 -5.61
CA SER A 268 -6.91 -1.62 -5.00
C SER A 268 -8.32 -2.15 -5.29
N ILE A 269 -8.44 -3.36 -5.82
CA ILE A 269 -9.72 -4.06 -5.96
C ILE A 269 -9.85 -5.01 -4.77
N MET A 270 -10.98 -4.95 -4.07
CA MET A 270 -11.30 -5.88 -3.00
C MET A 270 -11.90 -7.13 -3.63
N GLU A 271 -11.11 -8.18 -3.75
CA GLU A 271 -11.56 -9.51 -4.16
C GLU A 271 -11.61 -10.40 -2.92
N LEU A 272 -12.76 -11.05 -2.70
CA LEU A 272 -12.93 -12.00 -1.60
C LEU A 272 -12.44 -13.40 -1.97
N SER A 273 -12.06 -13.63 -3.23
CA SER A 273 -11.52 -14.88 -3.73
C SER A 273 -10.16 -14.65 -4.38
N PRO A 274 -9.24 -15.63 -4.29
CA PRO A 274 -9.43 -16.92 -3.62
C PRO A 274 -9.30 -16.88 -2.10
N VAL A 275 -9.95 -17.84 -1.43
CA VAL A 275 -9.92 -18.05 0.03
C VAL A 275 -9.40 -19.46 0.28
N LEU A 276 -8.28 -19.56 0.99
CA LEU A 276 -7.82 -20.83 1.52
C LEU A 276 -8.56 -21.16 2.82
N TYR A 277 -9.27 -22.29 2.86
CA TYR A 277 -9.82 -22.85 4.09
C TYR A 277 -8.87 -23.92 4.63
N ALA A 278 -8.20 -23.65 5.74
CA ALA A 278 -7.44 -24.64 6.48
C ALA A 278 -8.24 -25.13 7.69
N TRP A 279 -8.46 -26.45 7.79
CA TRP A 279 -9.13 -27.08 8.92
C TRP A 279 -8.10 -27.71 9.84
N ASN A 280 -8.23 -27.49 11.15
CA ASN A 280 -7.45 -28.27 12.11
C ASN A 280 -8.03 -29.69 12.17
N LEU A 281 -7.25 -30.68 11.73
CA LEU A 281 -7.63 -32.09 11.74
C LEU A 281 -7.21 -32.81 13.05
N GLN A 282 -6.67 -32.08 14.03
CA GLN A 282 -6.29 -32.67 15.31
C GLN A 282 -7.49 -32.82 16.24
N ASP A 283 -7.57 -34.01 16.86
CA ASP A 283 -8.64 -34.39 17.78
C ASP A 283 -8.37 -33.78 19.18
N VAL A 284 -9.16 -32.80 19.59
CA VAL A 284 -8.93 -31.98 20.81
C VAL A 284 -9.53 -32.66 22.05
N ASN A 285 -9.08 -33.88 22.35
CA ASN A 285 -9.60 -34.66 23.49
C ASN A 285 -8.76 -34.53 24.77
N HIS A 286 -7.61 -33.84 24.75
CA HIS A 286 -6.79 -33.57 25.94
C HIS A 286 -6.34 -32.11 25.96
N TRP A 287 -6.90 -31.32 26.89
CA TRP A 287 -6.75 -29.86 26.96
C TRP A 287 -5.43 -29.39 27.64
N ASP A 288 -4.63 -30.32 28.15
CA ASP A 288 -3.52 -30.02 29.05
C ASP A 288 -2.15 -29.98 28.34
N GLU A 289 -2.13 -30.26 27.03
CA GLU A 289 -0.91 -30.36 26.23
C GLU A 289 -0.94 -29.41 25.02
N PHE A 290 -1.27 -28.13 25.24
CA PHE A 290 -1.13 -27.08 24.22
C PHE A 290 0.31 -26.56 24.10
N ALA A 291 1.29 -27.47 24.10
CA ALA A 291 2.66 -27.16 23.77
C ALA A 291 3.01 -27.85 22.44
N GLU A 292 3.11 -27.02 21.40
CA GLU A 292 3.75 -27.32 20.12
C GLU A 292 2.90 -28.01 19.04
N ILE A 293 1.80 -27.36 18.63
CA ILE A 293 1.27 -27.53 17.28
C ILE A 293 2.06 -26.60 16.36
N ARG A 294 3.29 -26.99 16.01
CA ARG A 294 3.93 -26.46 14.79
C ARG A 294 3.25 -27.16 13.62
N GLY A 295 2.21 -26.51 13.09
CA GLY A 295 1.55 -26.95 11.87
C GLY A 295 2.59 -27.15 10.78
N SER A 296 2.71 -28.38 10.30
CA SER A 296 3.38 -28.69 9.04
C SER A 296 2.53 -28.11 7.91
N ASN A 297 2.62 -26.81 7.65
CA ASN A 297 2.00 -26.20 6.49
C ASN A 297 2.97 -26.33 5.32
N LYS A 298 2.57 -27.15 4.34
CA LYS A 298 3.05 -27.02 2.98
C LYS A 298 2.58 -25.66 2.46
N ASP A 299 3.40 -25.00 1.67
CA ASP A 299 2.98 -23.79 0.98
C ASP A 299 1.73 -24.08 0.14
N ASP A 300 0.62 -23.41 0.47
CA ASP A 300 -0.64 -23.61 -0.23
C ASP A 300 -0.72 -22.64 -1.42
N PHE A 301 -1.12 -23.15 -2.58
CA PHE A 301 -1.19 -22.36 -3.83
C PHE A 301 -2.50 -22.61 -4.58
N GLU A 302 -2.96 -21.60 -5.30
CA GLU A 302 -4.08 -21.69 -6.24
C GLU A 302 -3.67 -21.14 -7.61
N CYS A 303 -3.90 -21.94 -8.65
CA CYS A 303 -3.59 -21.62 -10.03
C CYS A 303 -4.89 -21.42 -10.85
N PHE A 304 -4.95 -20.39 -11.71
CA PHE A 304 -6.12 -20.03 -12.53
C PHE A 304 -5.79 -19.80 -14.02
#